data_AF-A0A2A4TC85-F1
#
_entry.id   AF-A0A2A4TC85-F1
#
_cell.length_a   1.000
_cell.length_b   1.000
_cell.length_c   1.000
_cell.angle_alpha   90.00
_cell.angle_beta   90.00
_cell.angle_gamma   90.00
#
_symmetry.space_group_name_H-M   'P 1'
#
loop_
_entity.id
_entity.type
_entity.pdbx_description
1 polymer ?
#
loop_
_entity_poly.entity_id
_entity_poly.type
_entity_poly.pdbx_seq_one_letter_code
_entity_poly.pdbx_strand_id
1 'polypeptide(L)'
;MLREVENDNVVKLYEVYEGDGFIHMVLELLNGGELFDRIRKKSKYSENDAKEVMKRFLNALAYLHERNIVHRDLKPANIILK
;
A
#
# COMPACT_ATOMS: atom_id res chain seq x y z
N MET A 1 -13.82 3.16 -8.74
CA MET A 1 -12.59 3.86 -8.28
C MET A 1 -11.52 2.89 -7.79
N LEU A 2 -11.74 2.03 -6.79
CA LEU A 2 -10.73 1.04 -6.33
C LEU A 2 -10.77 -0.32 -7.06
N ARG A 3 -11.93 -0.76 -7.58
CA ARG A 3 -12.06 -2.06 -8.28
C ARG A 3 -11.29 -2.16 -9.61
N GLU A 4 -10.87 -1.03 -10.17
CA GLU A 4 -10.13 -0.94 -11.45
C GLU A 4 -8.64 -0.63 -11.26
N VAL A 5 -8.18 -0.60 -10.00
CA VAL A 5 -6.79 -0.37 -9.65
C VAL A 5 -6.07 -1.72 -9.65
N GLU A 6 -5.32 -1.96 -10.72
CA GLU A 6 -4.42 -3.10 -10.84
C GLU A 6 -2.99 -2.60 -11.04
N ASN A 7 -2.19 -2.65 -9.97
CA ASN A 7 -0.79 -2.25 -9.96
C ASN A 7 -0.03 -3.01 -8.86
N ASP A 8 1.19 -3.46 -9.14
CA ASP A 8 1.99 -4.24 -8.17
C ASP A 8 2.37 -3.47 -6.89
N ASN A 9 2.22 -2.15 -6.88
CA ASN A 9 2.52 -1.29 -5.74
C ASN A 9 1.25 -0.70 -5.09
N VAL A 10 0.05 -1.12 -5.50
CA VAL A 10 -1.22 -0.79 -4.83
C VAL A 10 -1.93 -2.07 -4.44
N VAL A 11 -2.43 -2.15 -3.20
CA VAL A 11 -3.16 -3.33 -2.71
C VAL A 11 -4.39 -3.59 -3.58
N LYS A 12 -4.58 -4.84 -3.99
CA LYS A 12 -5.76 -5.21 -4.78
C LYS A 12 -7.00 -5.32 -3.91
N LEU A 13 -8.09 -4.71 -4.34
CA LEU A 13 -9.43 -4.92 -3.79
C LEU A 13 -10.16 -5.94 -4.67
N TYR A 14 -10.38 -7.15 -4.14
CA TYR A 14 -11.07 -8.21 -4.87
C TYR A 14 -12.58 -7.96 -4.88
N GLU A 15 -13.18 -7.79 -3.70
CA GLU A 15 -14.64 -7.73 -3.54
C GLU A 15 -15.03 -6.78 -2.41
N VAL A 16 -16.28 -6.30 -2.50
CA VAL A 16 -16.90 -5.46 -1.46
C VAL A 16 -18.28 -6.04 -1.19
N TYR A 17 -18.55 -6.33 0.08
CA TYR A 17 -19.84 -6.79 0.59
C TYR A 17 -20.43 -5.73 1.52
N GLU A 18 -21.72 -5.50 1.41
CA GLU A 18 -22.47 -4.60 2.26
C GLU A 18 -23.59 -5.38 2.94
N GLY A 19 -23.69 -5.27 4.27
CA GLY A 19 -24.67 -6.00 5.05
C GLY A 19 -24.59 -5.65 6.53
N ASP A 20 -25.70 -5.76 7.25
CA ASP A 20 -25.82 -5.50 8.70
C ASP A 20 -25.27 -4.13 9.16
N GLY A 21 -25.27 -3.13 8.28
CA GLY A 21 -24.72 -1.80 8.55
C GLY A 21 -23.19 -1.69 8.46
N PHE A 22 -22.52 -2.73 7.94
CA PHE A 22 -21.07 -2.76 7.76
C PHE A 22 -20.68 -2.95 6.29
N ILE A 23 -19.51 -2.39 5.93
CA ILE A 23 -18.85 -2.64 4.64
C ILE A 23 -17.67 -3.56 4.90
N HIS A 24 -17.68 -4.73 4.25
CA HIS A 24 -16.60 -5.70 4.29
C HIS A 24 -15.83 -5.64 2.97
N MET A 25 -14.51 -5.43 3.04
CA MET A 25 -13.63 -5.34 1.88
C MET A 25 -12.69 -6.54 1.85
N VAL A 26 -12.69 -7.30 0.76
CA VAL A 26 -11.77 -8.41 0.53
C VAL A 26 -10.55 -7.90 -0.21
N LEU A 27 -9.40 -7.85 0.46
CA LEU A 27 -8.15 -7.27 -0.05
C LEU A 27 -7.09 -8.35 -0.32
N GLU A 28 -6.06 -8.01 -1.10
CA GLU A 28 -4.81 -8.79 -1.19
C GLU A 28 -4.21 -9.02 0.20
N LEU A 29 -3.92 -10.28 0.52
CA LEU A 29 -3.20 -10.64 1.73
C LEU A 29 -1.72 -10.33 1.57
N LEU A 30 -1.18 -9.47 2.42
CA LEU A 30 0.22 -9.05 2.43
C LEU A 30 0.93 -9.67 3.64
N ASN A 31 1.87 -10.58 3.42
CA ASN A 31 2.51 -11.36 4.48
C ASN A 31 3.83 -10.75 4.98
N GLY A 32 4.38 -9.76 4.27
CA GLY A 32 5.65 -9.11 4.60
C GLY A 32 5.59 -8.16 5.80
N GLY A 33 4.40 -7.90 6.35
CA GLY A 33 4.19 -7.00 7.48
C GLY A 33 4.41 -5.51 7.15
N GLU A 34 4.38 -4.66 8.17
CA GLU A 34 4.56 -3.22 8.01
C GLU A 34 6.03 -2.86 7.77
N LEU A 35 6.27 -1.89 6.88
CA LEU A 35 7.61 -1.33 6.68
C LEU A 35 8.20 -0.78 7.99
N PHE A 36 7.38 -0.13 8.81
CA PHE A 36 7.81 0.49 10.06
C PHE A 36 8.41 -0.52 11.04
N ASP A 37 7.80 -1.70 11.16
CA ASP A 37 8.32 -2.79 11.97
C ASP A 37 9.65 -3.31 11.45
N ARG A 38 9.82 -3.39 10.12
CA ARG A 38 11.08 -3.81 9.50
C ARG A 38 12.19 -2.80 9.77
N ILE A 39 11.89 -1.51 9.73
CA ILE A 39 12.85 -0.44 10.06
C ILE A 39 13.27 -0.56 11.53
N ARG A 40 12.31 -0.73 12.46
CA ARG A 40 12.61 -0.87 13.90
C ARG A 40 13.41 -2.11 14.25
N LYS A 41 13.16 -3.23 13.56
CA LYS A 41 13.88 -4.50 13.79
C LYS A 41 15.30 -4.48 13.22
N LYS A 42 15.58 -3.64 12.23
CA LYS A 42 16.92 -3.48 11.67
C LYS A 42 17.77 -2.58 12.58
N SER A 43 18.94 -3.06 12.97
CA SER A 43 19.93 -2.25 13.70
C SER A 43 20.48 -1.08 12.88
N LYS A 44 20.48 -1.22 11.54
CA LYS A 44 20.79 -0.16 10.58
C LYS A 44 19.86 -0.25 9.38
N TYR A 45 19.26 0.88 9.01
CA TYR A 45 18.47 1.04 7.80
C TYR A 45 19.20 2.04 6.90
N SER A 46 19.65 1.60 5.72
CA SER A 46 20.50 2.39 4.85
C SER A 46 19.68 3.31 3.93
N GLU A 47 20.30 4.35 3.39
CA GLU A 47 19.69 5.15 2.32
C GLU A 47 19.33 4.30 1.10
N ASN A 48 20.11 3.25 0.82
CA ASN A 48 19.79 2.33 -0.26
C ASN A 48 18.52 1.53 0.01
N ASP A 49 18.30 1.09 1.26
CA ASP A 49 17.02 0.47 1.66
C ASP A 49 15.85 1.46 1.49
N ALA A 50 16.04 2.72 1.92
CA ALA A 50 15.03 3.78 1.80
C ALA A 50 14.68 4.07 0.33
N LYS A 51 15.70 4.15 -0.53
CA LYS A 51 15.56 4.39 -1.96
C LYS A 51 14.66 3.34 -2.63
N GLU A 52 14.87 2.05 -2.32
CA GLU A 52 14.07 0.97 -2.91
C GLU A 52 12.60 1.04 -2.49
N VAL A 53 12.33 1.38 -1.22
CA VAL A 53 10.97 1.61 -0.73
C VAL A 53 10.34 2.82 -1.42
N MET A 54 11.06 3.94 -1.46
CA MET A 54 10.57 5.18 -2.07
C MET A 54 10.25 5.01 -3.54
N LYS A 55 11.05 4.23 -4.29
CA LYS A 55 10.78 3.92 -5.69
C LYS A 55 9.43 3.23 -5.87
N ARG A 56 9.14 2.20 -5.07
CA ARG A 56 7.84 1.48 -5.13
C ARG A 56 6.67 2.38 -4.74
N PHE A 57 6.86 3.19 -3.71
CA PHE A 57 5.85 4.12 -3.25
C PHE A 57 5.53 5.21 -4.29
N LEU A 58 6.55 5.79 -4.92
CA LEU A 58 6.36 6.79 -5.97
C LEU A 58 5.71 6.19 -7.22
N ASN A 59 6.03 4.94 -7.57
CA ASN A 59 5.36 4.24 -8.66
C ASN A 59 3.86 4.04 -8.38
N ALA A 60 3.50 3.68 -7.15
CA ALA A 60 2.10 3.57 -6.72
C ALA A 60 1.38 4.92 -6.85
N LEU A 61 1.99 6.00 -6.36
CA LEU A 61 1.43 7.35 -6.44
C LEU A 61 1.26 7.82 -7.88
N ALA A 62 2.25 7.60 -8.74
CA ALA A 62 2.17 7.93 -10.15
C ALA A 62 0.96 7.22 -10.80
N TYR A 63 0.82 5.91 -10.57
CA TYR A 63 -0.30 5.12 -11.08
C TYR A 63 -1.67 5.65 -10.63
N LEU A 64 -1.80 6.03 -9.35
CA LEU A 64 -3.02 6.60 -8.80
C LEU A 64 -3.33 7.98 -9.39
N HIS A 65 -2.32 8.85 -9.48
CA HIS A 65 -2.46 10.20 -10.00
C HIS A 65 -2.84 10.22 -11.49
N GLU A 66 -2.32 9.30 -12.31
CA GLU A 66 -2.75 9.10 -13.70
C GLU A 66 -4.27 8.80 -13.83
N ARG A 67 -4.88 8.25 -12.78
CA ARG A 67 -6.31 7.93 -12.69
C ARG A 67 -7.11 8.97 -11.92
N ASN A 68 -6.53 10.15 -11.65
CA ASN A 68 -7.14 11.21 -10.84
C ASN A 68 -7.52 10.75 -9.42
N ILE A 69 -6.81 9.76 -8.87
CA ILE A 69 -7.01 9.29 -7.49
C ILE A 69 -5.91 9.90 -6.62
N VAL A 70 -6.32 10.66 -5.59
CA VAL A 70 -5.41 11.19 -4.57
C VAL A 70 -5.51 10.30 -3.32
N HIS A 71 -4.39 9.77 -2.83
CA HIS A 71 -4.38 8.89 -1.66
C HIS A 71 -4.81 9.61 -0.35
N ARG A 72 -4.42 10.89 -0.19
CA ARG A 72 -4.75 11.79 0.95
C ARG A 72 -4.22 11.42 2.35
N ASP A 73 -3.88 10.16 2.61
CA ASP A 73 -3.31 9.73 3.89
C ASP A 73 -1.91 9.10 3.73
N LEU A 74 -0.93 9.88 3.27
CA LEU A 74 0.41 9.37 3.04
C LEU A 74 1.23 9.33 4.33
N LYS A 75 1.47 8.12 4.85
CA LYS A 75 2.29 7.87 6.04
C LYS A 75 2.94 6.48 5.99
N PRO A 76 4.06 6.24 6.70
CA PRO A 76 4.76 4.95 6.67
C PRO A 76 3.91 3.74 7.06
N ALA A 77 2.92 3.91 7.95
CA ALA A 77 2.01 2.84 8.37
C ALA A 77 1.10 2.32 7.22
N ASN A 78 0.95 3.10 6.14
CA ASN A 78 0.18 2.69 4.96
C ASN A 78 1.07 2.00 3.89
N ILE A 79 2.34 1.72 4.20
CA ILE A 79 3.26 0.98 3.33
C ILE A 79 3.42 -0.44 3.88
N ILE A 80 2.69 -1.37 3.27
CA ILE A 80 2.71 -2.79 3.65
C ILE A 80 3.56 -3.57 2.64
N LEU A 81 4.39 -4.47 3.15
CA LEU A 81 5.27 -5.30 2.35
C LEU A 81 4.53 -6.58 1.92
N LYS A 82 4.71 -6.97 0.65
CA LYS A 82 4.27 -8.28 0.14
C LYS A 82 5.05 -9.40 0.81
#